data_AF-A0A350LLX8-F1
#
_entry.id   AF-A0A350LLX8-F1
#
_cell.length_a   1.000
_cell.length_b   1.000
_cell.length_c   1.000
_cell.angle_alpha   90.00
_cell.angle_beta   90.00
_cell.angle_gamma   90.00
#
_symmetry.space_group_name_H-M   'P 1'
#
loop_
_entity.id
_entity.type
_entity.pdbx_description
1 polymer ?
#
loop_
_entity_poly.entity_id
_entity_poly.type
_entity_poly.pdbx_seq_one_letter_code
_entity_poly.pdbx_strand_id
1 'polypeptide(L)'
;ISAAMTMMIGSIPQQDVFQRVMSAKSAKIASAGPIIGGTFYIFFAFVPMFIVVAAVLAMPGIGLELLENNPQGLLPTLIRDYMPMWLRVVFFGAVLSAVMSTASATMLAPTTTFVENVLQNYVKIKGHELIYMRVTLVIFAMAVLFYSLWFEGTAIYDMVAMAYQFPVIGAFWPLVLGLYWKKATSQGVWLSIIFGTITWTILTVTPLADVFPNVLGGFIVAGLSMVIGSLLPNKTNILNRFDEKATHEGYGVKAQRVVVAKN
;
A
#
# COMPACT_ATOMS: atom_id res chain seq x y z
N ILE A 1 -3.44 -14.81 10.25
CA ILE A 1 -3.35 -14.94 8.78
C ILE A 1 -3.78 -13.65 8.08
N SER A 2 -5.01 -13.15 8.32
CA SER A 2 -5.51 -11.90 7.71
C SER A 2 -4.57 -10.71 7.93
N ALA A 3 -4.17 -10.42 9.17
CA ALA A 3 -3.25 -9.32 9.48
C ALA A 3 -1.89 -9.44 8.76
N ALA A 4 -1.29 -10.63 8.74
CA ALA A 4 -0.02 -10.86 8.04
C ALA A 4 -0.17 -10.66 6.52
N MET A 5 -1.26 -11.15 5.93
CA MET A 5 -1.55 -10.95 4.52
C MET A 5 -1.76 -9.47 4.19
N THR A 6 -2.52 -8.76 5.00
CA THR A 6 -2.75 -7.31 4.87
C THR A 6 -1.45 -6.53 4.91
N MET A 7 -0.60 -6.79 5.91
CA MET A 7 0.67 -6.08 6.07
C MET A 7 1.68 -6.42 4.96
N MET A 8 1.81 -7.70 4.59
CA MET A 8 2.80 -8.13 3.60
C MET A 8 2.36 -7.80 2.17
N ILE A 9 1.18 -8.28 1.77
CA ILE A 9 0.68 -8.15 0.39
C ILE A 9 0.23 -6.73 0.11
N GLY A 10 -0.39 -6.06 1.09
CA GLY A 10 -0.94 -4.72 0.92
C GLY A 10 0.12 -3.68 0.60
N SER A 11 1.37 -3.95 0.99
CA SER A 11 2.51 -3.07 0.73
C SER A 11 2.97 -3.06 -0.72
N ILE A 12 2.78 -4.15 -1.45
CA ILE A 12 3.28 -4.32 -2.82
C ILE A 12 2.70 -3.28 -3.80
N PRO A 13 1.36 -3.10 -3.88
CA PRO A 13 0.77 -2.12 -4.79
C PRO A 13 0.89 -0.66 -4.31
N GLN A 14 1.55 -0.37 -3.18
CA GLN A 14 1.56 0.99 -2.63
C GLN A 14 2.43 1.94 -3.45
N GLN A 15 1.94 3.16 -3.61
CA GLN A 15 2.56 4.16 -4.46
C GLN A 15 3.92 4.64 -3.94
N ASP A 16 4.09 4.75 -2.62
CA ASP A 16 5.35 5.15 -1.99
C ASP A 16 6.48 4.13 -2.25
N VAL A 17 6.15 2.84 -2.28
CA VAL A 17 7.09 1.78 -2.70
C VAL A 17 7.46 1.94 -4.18
N PHE A 18 6.46 2.10 -5.06
CA PHE A 18 6.70 2.32 -6.49
C PHE A 18 7.54 3.56 -6.76
N GLN A 19 7.28 4.67 -6.08
CA GLN A 19 8.07 5.90 -6.24
C GLN A 19 9.53 5.71 -5.88
N ARG A 20 9.83 4.93 -4.83
CA ARG A 20 11.22 4.60 -4.44
C ARG A 20 11.91 3.69 -5.46
N VAL A 21 11.19 2.73 -6.02
CA VAL A 21 11.72 1.81 -7.05
C VAL A 21 11.95 2.55 -8.38
N MET A 22 11.01 3.41 -8.78
CA MET A 22 11.07 4.15 -10.05
C MET A 22 12.09 5.31 -10.03
N SER A 23 12.44 5.82 -8.86
CA SER A 23 13.51 6.82 -8.70
C SER A 23 14.92 6.21 -8.61
N ALA A 24 15.04 4.88 -8.57
CA ALA A 24 16.32 4.20 -8.53
C ALA A 24 17.06 4.34 -9.87
N LYS A 25 18.38 4.56 -9.81
CA LYS A 25 19.24 4.77 -11.00
C LYS A 25 19.34 3.56 -11.93
N SER A 26 19.05 2.35 -11.45
CA SER A 26 19.11 1.12 -12.24
C SER A 26 18.21 0.04 -11.64
N ALA A 27 17.80 -0.92 -12.46
CA ALA A 27 16.99 -2.07 -12.02
C ALA A 27 17.65 -2.86 -10.89
N LYS A 28 18.99 -3.01 -10.91
CA LYS A 28 19.74 -3.70 -9.85
C LYS A 28 19.62 -2.98 -8.50
N ILE A 29 19.66 -1.65 -8.50
CA ILE A 29 19.49 -0.85 -7.28
C ILE A 29 18.03 -0.89 -6.83
N ALA A 30 17.09 -0.85 -7.78
CA ALA A 30 15.66 -0.91 -7.53
C ALA A 30 15.23 -2.21 -6.83
N SER A 31 15.90 -3.34 -7.12
CA SER A 31 15.67 -4.62 -6.42
C SER A 31 16.47 -4.75 -5.11
N ALA A 32 17.74 -4.32 -5.10
CA ALA A 32 18.59 -4.47 -3.92
C ALA A 32 18.16 -3.56 -2.77
N GLY A 33 17.70 -2.33 -3.06
CA GLY A 33 17.29 -1.35 -2.06
C GLY A 33 16.21 -1.87 -1.10
N PRO A 34 15.05 -2.34 -1.59
CA PRO A 34 14.01 -2.93 -0.76
C PRO A 34 14.47 -4.16 0.03
N ILE A 35 15.31 -5.04 -0.55
CA ILE A 35 15.81 -6.25 0.13
C ILE A 35 16.71 -5.88 1.31
N ILE A 36 17.65 -4.96 1.09
CA ILE A 36 18.56 -4.47 2.13
C ILE A 36 17.75 -3.75 3.20
N GLY A 37 16.83 -2.87 2.80
CA GLY A 37 15.95 -2.14 3.73
C GLY A 37 15.08 -3.08 4.58
N GLY A 38 14.47 -4.09 3.97
CA GLY A 38 13.67 -5.11 4.66
C GLY A 38 14.50 -5.96 5.63
N THR A 39 15.74 -6.27 5.26
CA THR A 39 16.67 -7.01 6.12
C THR A 39 17.05 -6.18 7.35
N PHE A 40 17.46 -4.92 7.16
CA PHE A 40 17.71 -4.01 8.27
C PHE A 40 16.46 -3.78 9.12
N TYR A 41 15.28 -3.66 8.51
CA TYR A 41 14.02 -3.54 9.23
C TYR A 41 13.81 -4.70 10.21
N ILE A 42 14.04 -5.95 9.79
CA ILE A 42 13.91 -7.11 10.67
C ILE A 42 14.88 -7.01 11.85
N PHE A 43 16.15 -6.67 11.60
CA PHE A 43 17.14 -6.50 12.68
C PHE A 43 16.75 -5.38 13.65
N PHE A 44 16.33 -4.23 13.13
CA PHE A 44 15.93 -3.09 13.96
C PHE A 44 14.61 -3.32 14.69
N ALA A 45 13.69 -4.15 14.17
CA ALA A 45 12.43 -4.47 14.83
C ALA A 45 12.62 -5.25 16.14
N PHE A 46 13.73 -6.00 16.28
CA PHE A 46 14.07 -6.67 17.54
C PHE A 46 14.44 -5.69 18.66
N VAL A 47 14.95 -4.50 18.33
CA VAL A 47 15.37 -3.51 19.34
C VAL A 47 14.20 -3.03 20.21
N PRO A 48 13.11 -2.45 19.66
CA PRO A 48 11.97 -2.06 20.47
C PRO A 48 11.32 -3.26 21.15
N MET A 49 11.22 -4.42 20.48
CA MET A 49 10.65 -5.63 21.06
C MET A 49 11.42 -6.09 22.31
N PHE A 50 12.75 -6.09 22.25
CA PHE A 50 13.61 -6.39 23.38
C PHE A 50 13.42 -5.41 24.53
N ILE A 51 13.31 -4.10 24.24
CA ILE A 51 13.08 -3.07 25.27
C ILE A 51 11.74 -3.29 25.97
N VAL A 52 10.66 -3.61 25.24
CA VAL A 52 9.35 -3.91 25.84
C VAL A 52 9.45 -5.11 26.78
N VAL A 53 10.06 -6.21 26.34
CA VAL A 53 10.22 -7.42 27.16
C VAL A 53 11.06 -7.13 28.40
N ALA A 54 12.18 -6.42 28.25
CA ALA A 54 13.03 -6.03 29.36
C ALA A 54 12.28 -5.17 30.38
N ALA A 55 11.43 -4.25 29.91
CA ALA A 55 10.64 -3.38 30.79
C ALA A 55 9.58 -4.14 31.58
N VAL A 56 8.87 -5.08 30.95
CA VAL A 56 7.88 -5.93 31.62
C VAL A 56 8.53 -6.83 32.67
N LEU A 57 9.75 -7.34 32.41
CA LEU A 57 10.48 -8.17 33.37
C LEU A 57 11.12 -7.37 34.50
N ALA A 58 11.69 -6.20 34.21
CA ALA A 58 12.39 -5.38 35.21
C ALA A 58 11.43 -4.58 36.10
N MET A 59 10.27 -4.18 35.57
CA MET A 59 9.29 -3.35 36.27
C MET A 59 7.87 -3.87 36.02
N PRO A 60 7.51 -5.05 36.55
CA PRO A 60 6.27 -5.72 36.19
C PRO A 60 5.01 -4.90 36.51
N GLY A 61 4.99 -4.12 37.59
CA GLY A 61 3.83 -3.27 37.91
C GLY A 61 3.51 -2.26 36.82
N ILE A 62 4.51 -1.47 36.41
CA ILE A 62 4.35 -0.39 35.43
C ILE A 62 4.35 -0.94 33.99
N GLY A 63 5.19 -1.94 33.72
CA GLY A 63 5.32 -2.56 32.41
C GLY A 63 4.08 -3.34 31.99
N LEU A 64 3.45 -4.10 32.90
CA LEU A 64 2.21 -4.82 32.60
C LEU A 64 1.02 -3.86 32.47
N GLU A 65 0.91 -2.88 33.37
CA GLU A 65 -0.18 -1.89 33.32
C GLU A 65 -0.17 -1.10 31.99
N LEU A 66 1.02 -0.66 31.55
CA LEU A 66 1.17 0.03 30.27
C LEU A 66 0.95 -0.91 29.08
N LEU A 67 1.34 -2.18 29.16
CA LEU A 67 1.13 -3.13 28.07
C LEU A 67 -0.36 -3.42 27.84
N GLU A 68 -1.16 -3.48 28.91
CA GLU A 68 -2.60 -3.73 28.83
C GLU A 68 -3.38 -2.48 28.42
N ASN A 69 -3.09 -1.32 29.02
CA ASN A 69 -3.92 -0.12 28.84
C ASN A 69 -3.41 0.82 27.75
N ASN A 70 -2.08 0.86 27.51
CA ASN A 70 -1.49 1.76 26.51
C ASN A 70 -0.20 1.19 25.88
N PRO A 71 -0.28 0.07 25.14
CA PRO A 71 0.91 -0.58 24.59
C PRO A 71 1.71 0.32 23.64
N GLN A 72 1.07 1.28 22.97
CA GLN A 72 1.73 2.25 22.07
C GLN A 72 2.53 3.30 22.84
N GLY A 73 2.08 3.66 24.04
CA GLY A 73 2.74 4.62 24.93
C GLY A 73 3.87 4.02 25.77
N LEU A 74 3.98 2.69 25.84
CA LEU A 74 4.93 2.00 26.72
C LEU A 74 6.39 2.43 26.47
N LEU A 75 6.88 2.30 25.24
CA LEU A 75 8.26 2.67 24.89
C LEU A 75 8.56 4.17 25.11
N PRO A 76 7.72 5.11 24.61
CA PRO A 76 7.89 6.53 24.90
C PRO A 76 7.93 6.85 26.40
N THR A 77 7.05 6.25 27.19
CA THR A 77 6.95 6.51 28.64
C THR A 77 8.20 6.05 29.38
N LEU A 78 8.70 4.85 29.06
CA LEU A 78 9.93 4.33 29.65
C LEU A 78 11.13 5.23 29.36
N ILE A 79 11.25 5.71 28.14
CA ILE A 79 12.37 6.58 27.75
C ILE A 79 12.22 7.94 28.42
N ARG A 80 11.01 8.50 28.47
CA ARG A 80 10.75 9.78 29.15
C ARG A 80 11.12 9.73 30.64
N ASP A 81 10.78 8.65 31.32
CA ASP A 81 10.81 8.57 32.79
C ASP A 81 12.13 8.02 33.32
N TYR A 82 12.77 7.08 32.60
CA TYR A 82 13.94 6.34 33.12
C TYR A 82 15.26 6.64 32.42
N MET A 83 15.27 7.32 31.26
CA MET A 83 16.52 7.63 30.55
C MET A 83 17.11 8.99 30.98
N PRO A 84 18.42 9.21 30.86
CA PRO A 84 19.03 10.53 31.02
C PRO A 84 18.58 11.49 29.91
N MET A 85 18.63 12.80 30.20
CA MET A 85 18.09 13.85 29.33
C MET A 85 18.62 13.79 27.88
N TRP A 86 19.92 13.55 27.69
CA TRP A 86 20.53 13.51 26.36
C TRP A 86 19.97 12.36 25.51
N LEU A 87 19.71 11.17 26.10
CA LEU A 87 19.10 10.05 25.39
C LEU A 87 17.63 10.32 25.04
N ARG A 88 16.88 11.00 25.92
CA ARG A 88 15.50 11.41 25.61
C ARG A 88 15.46 12.31 24.38
N VAL A 89 16.33 13.33 24.36
CA VAL A 89 16.40 14.29 23.24
C VAL A 89 16.75 13.57 21.94
N VAL A 90 17.76 12.69 21.97
CA VAL A 90 18.15 11.89 20.80
C VAL A 90 17.01 10.97 20.34
N PHE A 91 16.37 10.25 21.26
CA PHE A 91 15.31 9.31 20.92
C PHE A 91 14.07 10.01 20.34
N PHE A 92 13.51 10.99 21.05
CA PHE A 92 12.33 11.72 20.57
C PHE A 92 12.65 12.51 19.30
N GLY A 93 13.86 13.07 19.18
CA GLY A 93 14.32 13.70 17.94
C GLY A 93 14.37 12.72 16.77
N ALA A 94 14.90 11.52 16.98
CA ALA A 94 14.94 10.47 15.96
C ALA A 94 13.54 9.98 15.57
N VAL A 95 12.63 9.76 16.53
CA VAL A 95 11.24 9.38 16.28
C VAL A 95 10.51 10.46 15.48
N LEU A 96 10.62 11.73 15.89
CA LEU A 96 10.01 12.86 15.19
C LEU A 96 10.55 12.97 13.76
N SER A 97 11.87 12.81 13.57
CA SER A 97 12.49 12.81 12.24
C SER A 97 11.98 11.65 11.37
N ALA A 98 11.86 10.44 11.93
CA ALA A 98 11.37 9.27 11.20
C ALA A 98 9.90 9.46 10.78
N VAL A 99 9.04 9.93 11.70
CA VAL A 99 7.63 10.23 11.43
C VAL A 99 7.51 11.31 10.35
N MET A 100 8.26 12.41 10.46
CA MET A 100 8.22 13.50 9.48
C MET A 100 8.69 13.04 8.08
N SER A 101 9.72 12.19 8.01
CA SER A 101 10.18 11.61 6.74
C SER A 101 9.12 10.72 6.08
N THR A 102 8.39 9.95 6.88
CA THR A 102 7.34 9.05 6.40
C THR A 102 6.11 9.85 5.96
N ALA A 103 5.66 10.79 6.80
CA ALA A 103 4.53 11.68 6.49
C ALA A 103 4.75 12.47 5.20
N SER A 104 5.96 12.99 4.99
CA SER A 104 6.29 13.71 3.74
C SER A 104 6.14 12.82 2.50
N ALA A 105 6.64 11.58 2.56
CA ALA A 105 6.54 10.65 1.44
C ALA A 105 5.10 10.19 1.17
N THR A 106 4.36 9.86 2.23
CA THR A 106 2.97 9.37 2.11
C THR A 106 1.97 10.47 1.75
N MET A 107 2.29 11.75 2.01
CA MET A 107 1.50 12.89 1.51
C MET A 107 1.83 13.23 0.06
N LEU A 108 3.11 13.15 -0.32
CA LEU A 108 3.54 13.48 -1.68
C LEU A 108 3.04 12.45 -2.70
N ALA A 109 3.09 11.15 -2.37
CA ALA A 109 2.70 10.08 -3.27
C ALA A 109 1.27 10.20 -3.86
N PRO A 110 0.21 10.33 -3.04
CA PRO A 110 -1.14 10.52 -3.56
C PRO A 110 -1.31 11.90 -4.20
N THR A 111 -0.60 12.94 -3.73
CA THR A 111 -0.66 14.28 -4.32
C THR A 111 -0.17 14.26 -5.77
N THR A 112 1.00 13.69 -6.02
CA THR A 112 1.57 13.61 -7.38
C THR A 112 0.67 12.76 -8.28
N THR A 113 0.23 11.60 -7.79
CA THR A 113 -0.64 10.70 -8.55
C THR A 113 -1.98 11.37 -8.88
N PHE A 114 -2.57 12.13 -7.95
CA PHE A 114 -3.82 12.83 -8.20
C PHE A 114 -3.64 13.95 -9.23
N VAL A 115 -2.61 14.77 -9.08
CA VAL A 115 -2.35 15.90 -9.99
C VAL A 115 -2.05 15.39 -11.40
N GLU A 116 -1.17 14.40 -11.51
CA GLU A 116 -0.72 13.85 -12.80
C GLU A 116 -1.73 12.87 -13.41
N ASN A 117 -2.52 12.10 -12.67
CA ASN A 117 -3.41 11.11 -13.30
C ASN A 117 -4.88 11.53 -13.35
N VAL A 118 -5.30 12.42 -12.45
CA VAL A 118 -6.72 12.81 -12.32
C VAL A 118 -6.88 14.26 -12.75
N LEU A 119 -6.24 15.21 -12.06
CA LEU A 119 -6.48 16.63 -12.24
C LEU A 119 -6.10 17.12 -13.64
N GLN A 120 -5.05 16.57 -14.25
CA GLN A 120 -4.63 16.95 -15.61
C GLN A 120 -5.69 16.71 -16.68
N ASN A 121 -6.61 15.77 -16.44
CA ASN A 121 -7.70 15.46 -17.38
C ASN A 121 -8.85 16.49 -17.30
N TYR A 122 -8.91 17.27 -16.23
CA TYR A 122 -9.96 18.27 -16.00
C TYR A 122 -9.46 19.71 -16.14
N VAL A 123 -8.18 19.96 -15.87
CA VAL A 123 -7.58 21.31 -15.87
C VAL A 123 -6.26 21.28 -16.65
N LYS A 124 -5.96 22.37 -17.37
CA LYS A 124 -4.65 22.54 -18.02
C LYS A 124 -3.60 22.89 -16.95
N ILE A 125 -2.79 21.89 -16.59
CA ILE A 125 -1.75 22.04 -15.56
C ILE A 125 -0.42 22.59 -16.12
N LYS A 126 -0.18 22.44 -17.43
CA LYS A 126 1.10 22.76 -18.08
C LYS A 126 1.63 24.15 -17.71
N GLY A 127 2.82 24.22 -17.13
CA GLY A 127 3.49 25.45 -16.69
C GLY A 127 3.16 25.90 -15.25
N HIS A 128 2.26 25.21 -14.57
CA HIS A 128 1.84 25.48 -13.20
C HIS A 128 1.83 24.22 -12.31
N GLU A 129 2.50 23.16 -12.72
CA GLU A 129 2.53 21.84 -12.06
C GLU A 129 2.86 21.95 -10.57
N LEU A 130 3.87 22.76 -10.22
CA LEU A 130 4.31 22.97 -8.84
C LEU A 130 3.24 23.64 -7.97
N ILE A 131 2.45 24.56 -8.53
CA ILE A 131 1.41 25.27 -7.78
C ILE A 131 0.28 24.28 -7.49
N TYR A 132 -0.19 23.55 -8.50
CA TYR A 132 -1.23 22.54 -8.33
C TYR A 132 -0.81 21.45 -7.35
N MET A 133 0.43 20.94 -7.44
CA MET A 133 0.96 19.99 -6.45
C MET A 133 0.96 20.56 -5.03
N ARG A 134 1.44 21.80 -4.81
CA ARG A 134 1.46 22.41 -3.47
C ARG A 134 0.04 22.63 -2.91
N VAL A 135 -0.88 23.10 -3.74
CA VAL A 135 -2.28 23.33 -3.32
C VAL A 135 -2.95 22.00 -2.98
N THR A 136 -2.83 20.99 -3.83
CA THR A 136 -3.37 19.64 -3.56
C THR A 136 -2.75 19.03 -2.29
N LEU A 137 -1.45 19.20 -2.07
CA LEU A 137 -0.78 18.74 -0.85
C LEU A 137 -1.41 19.36 0.39
N VAL A 138 -1.62 20.69 0.40
CA VAL A 138 -2.24 21.38 1.54
C VAL A 138 -3.68 20.89 1.75
N ILE A 139 -4.45 20.70 0.69
CA ILE A 139 -5.82 20.17 0.79
C ILE A 139 -5.82 18.76 1.40
N PHE A 140 -4.95 17.87 0.93
CA PHE A 140 -4.81 16.52 1.50
C PHE A 140 -4.31 16.55 2.94
N ALA A 141 -3.38 17.45 3.29
CA ALA A 141 -2.92 17.66 4.65
C ALA A 141 -4.06 18.00 5.59
N MET A 142 -4.91 18.96 5.19
CA MET A 142 -6.08 19.36 5.96
C MET A 142 -7.08 18.22 6.09
N ALA A 143 -7.36 17.47 5.02
CA ALA A 143 -8.26 16.33 5.06
C ALA A 143 -7.76 15.22 6.01
N VAL A 144 -6.47 14.89 5.96
CA VAL A 144 -5.84 13.92 6.87
C VAL A 144 -5.87 14.42 8.31
N LEU A 145 -5.64 15.72 8.54
CA LEU A 145 -5.72 16.32 9.88
C LEU A 145 -7.14 16.21 10.45
N PHE A 146 -8.17 16.58 9.68
CA PHE A 146 -9.56 16.44 10.10
C PHE A 146 -9.94 14.98 10.37
N TYR A 147 -9.51 14.06 9.50
CA TYR A 147 -9.73 12.63 9.70
C TYR A 147 -9.05 12.13 10.99
N SER A 148 -7.81 12.56 11.24
CA SER A 148 -7.06 12.19 12.44
C SER A 148 -7.72 12.69 13.73
N LEU A 149 -8.31 13.90 13.71
CA LEU A 149 -9.02 14.46 14.87
C LEU A 149 -10.36 13.76 15.11
N TRP A 150 -11.05 13.33 14.04
CA TRP A 150 -12.32 12.63 14.15
C TRP A 150 -12.18 11.21 14.73
N PHE A 151 -11.10 10.52 14.38
CA PHE A 151 -10.82 9.14 14.80
C PHE A 151 -9.85 9.06 15.99
N GLU A 152 -9.78 10.13 16.79
CA GLU A 152 -8.98 10.18 18.01
C GLU A 152 -9.35 9.02 18.95
N GLY A 153 -8.34 8.32 19.48
CA GLY A 153 -8.52 7.15 20.34
C GLY A 153 -8.48 5.81 19.62
N THR A 154 -8.49 5.79 18.28
CA THR A 154 -8.26 4.54 17.52
C THR A 154 -6.77 4.18 17.57
N ALA A 155 -6.45 2.91 17.78
CA ALA A 155 -5.07 2.44 17.74
C ALA A 155 -4.44 2.69 16.35
N ILE A 156 -3.22 3.24 16.33
CA ILE A 156 -2.48 3.50 15.07
C ILE A 156 -2.36 2.22 14.24
N TYR A 157 -2.11 1.08 14.89
CA TYR A 157 -2.03 -0.22 14.24
C TYR A 157 -3.32 -0.57 13.48
N ASP A 158 -4.50 -0.33 14.06
CA ASP A 158 -5.78 -0.64 13.43
C ASP A 158 -6.04 0.27 12.22
N MET A 159 -5.70 1.56 12.32
CA MET A 159 -5.82 2.49 11.20
C MET A 159 -4.94 2.05 10.02
N VAL A 160 -3.69 1.64 10.29
CA VAL A 160 -2.77 1.12 9.28
C VAL A 160 -3.29 -0.20 8.72
N ALA A 161 -3.77 -1.11 9.58
CA ALA A 161 -4.35 -2.37 9.16
C ALA A 161 -5.52 -2.18 8.21
N MET A 162 -6.43 -1.24 8.49
CA MET A 162 -7.56 -0.94 7.62
C MET A 162 -7.13 -0.35 6.28
N ALA A 163 -6.19 0.61 6.28
CA ALA A 163 -5.70 1.23 5.06
C ALA A 163 -5.07 0.22 4.08
N TYR A 164 -4.39 -0.80 4.60
CA TYR A 164 -3.70 -1.80 3.80
C TYR A 164 -4.64 -2.89 3.24
N GLN A 165 -5.90 -2.95 3.66
CA GLN A 165 -6.86 -3.92 3.10
C GLN A 165 -7.26 -3.55 1.67
N PHE A 166 -7.46 -2.25 1.39
CA PHE A 166 -7.89 -1.79 0.07
C PHE A 166 -6.93 -2.19 -1.05
N PRO A 167 -5.59 -2.01 -0.92
CA PRO A 167 -4.68 -2.44 -1.97
C PRO A 167 -4.60 -3.97 -2.11
N VAL A 168 -4.75 -4.74 -1.03
CA VAL A 168 -4.79 -6.22 -1.10
C VAL A 168 -5.98 -6.69 -1.93
N ILE A 169 -7.16 -6.14 -1.67
CA ILE A 169 -8.41 -6.61 -2.28
C ILE A 169 -8.58 -6.04 -3.69
N GLY A 170 -8.25 -4.75 -3.86
CA GLY A 170 -8.52 -4.03 -5.10
C GLY A 170 -7.37 -4.01 -6.10
N ALA A 171 -6.11 -3.94 -5.66
CA ALA A 171 -4.99 -3.63 -6.55
C ALA A 171 -4.04 -4.81 -6.78
N PHE A 172 -3.87 -5.71 -5.81
CA PHE A 172 -2.87 -6.78 -5.90
C PHE A 172 -3.07 -7.70 -7.11
N TRP A 173 -4.24 -8.29 -7.28
CA TRP A 173 -4.50 -9.21 -8.40
C TRP A 173 -4.43 -8.53 -9.77
N PRO A 174 -5.04 -7.34 -9.97
CA PRO A 174 -4.84 -6.56 -11.19
C PRO A 174 -3.37 -6.27 -11.50
N LEU A 175 -2.57 -5.91 -10.49
CA LEU A 175 -1.16 -5.62 -10.67
C LEU A 175 -0.36 -6.87 -11.08
N VAL A 176 -0.49 -7.96 -10.31
CA VAL A 176 0.27 -9.19 -10.53
C VAL A 176 -0.11 -9.83 -11.87
N LEU A 177 -1.40 -10.01 -12.13
CA LEU A 177 -1.85 -10.63 -13.38
C LEU A 177 -1.70 -9.69 -14.57
N GLY A 178 -1.82 -8.37 -14.38
CA GLY A 178 -1.53 -7.40 -15.44
C GLY A 178 -0.07 -7.41 -15.90
N LEU A 179 0.88 -7.65 -14.99
CA LEU A 179 2.31 -7.71 -15.32
C LEU A 179 2.75 -9.08 -15.85
N TYR A 180 2.26 -10.18 -15.26
CA TYR A 180 2.78 -11.53 -15.54
C TYR A 180 1.88 -12.37 -16.46
N TRP A 181 0.60 -12.02 -16.63
CA TRP A 181 -0.35 -12.85 -17.38
C TRP A 181 -0.83 -12.19 -18.67
N LYS A 182 -0.39 -12.72 -19.82
CA LYS A 182 -0.70 -12.19 -21.16
C LYS A 182 -2.20 -12.11 -21.50
N LYS A 183 -3.04 -12.88 -20.80
CA LYS A 183 -4.50 -12.92 -21.01
C LYS A 183 -5.26 -11.96 -20.11
N ALA A 184 -4.58 -11.18 -19.25
CA ALA A 184 -5.22 -10.18 -18.41
C ALA A 184 -5.98 -9.15 -19.27
N THR A 185 -7.23 -8.85 -18.90
CA THR A 185 -8.06 -7.87 -19.61
C THR A 185 -8.57 -6.77 -18.68
N SER A 186 -8.90 -5.60 -19.22
CA SER A 186 -9.52 -4.51 -18.45
C SER A 186 -10.84 -4.92 -17.80
N GLN A 187 -11.60 -5.82 -18.43
CA GLN A 187 -12.83 -6.37 -17.86
C GLN A 187 -12.52 -7.24 -16.63
N GLY A 188 -11.49 -8.10 -16.69
CA GLY A 188 -11.02 -8.86 -15.53
C GLY A 188 -10.65 -7.95 -14.36
N VAL A 189 -9.96 -6.84 -14.63
CA VAL A 189 -9.55 -5.86 -13.61
C VAL A 189 -10.78 -5.26 -12.90
N TRP A 190 -11.76 -4.78 -13.66
CA TRP A 190 -12.97 -4.20 -13.07
C TRP A 190 -13.78 -5.22 -12.26
N LEU A 191 -13.94 -6.45 -12.77
CA LEU A 191 -14.64 -7.50 -12.05
C LEU A 191 -13.90 -7.88 -10.76
N SER A 192 -12.57 -7.97 -10.79
CA SER A 192 -11.73 -8.21 -9.61
C SER A 192 -11.98 -7.16 -8.53
N ILE A 193 -11.91 -5.87 -8.88
CA ILE A 193 -12.09 -4.77 -7.93
C ILE A 193 -13.50 -4.79 -7.34
N ILE A 194 -14.52 -4.91 -8.19
CA ILE A 194 -15.92 -4.82 -7.75
C ILE A 194 -16.30 -6.02 -6.89
N PHE A 195 -16.10 -7.25 -7.37
CA PHE A 195 -16.49 -8.44 -6.62
C PHE A 195 -15.63 -8.65 -5.36
N GLY A 196 -14.33 -8.37 -5.43
CA GLY A 196 -13.45 -8.41 -4.27
C GLY A 196 -13.91 -7.44 -3.17
N THR A 197 -14.22 -6.19 -3.54
CA THR A 197 -14.72 -5.17 -2.60
C THR A 197 -16.08 -5.55 -2.03
N ILE A 198 -17.01 -6.03 -2.86
CA ILE A 198 -18.34 -6.47 -2.39
C ILE A 198 -18.22 -7.59 -1.38
N THR A 199 -17.43 -8.64 -1.68
CA THR A 199 -17.24 -9.76 -0.76
C THR A 199 -16.59 -9.31 0.54
N TRP A 200 -15.56 -8.46 0.48
CA TRP A 200 -14.94 -7.91 1.68
C TRP A 200 -15.92 -7.09 2.52
N THR A 201 -16.73 -6.22 1.91
CA THR A 201 -17.73 -5.42 2.61
C THR A 201 -18.77 -6.33 3.26
N ILE A 202 -19.33 -7.30 2.54
CA ILE A 202 -20.31 -8.26 3.08
C ILE A 202 -19.72 -9.00 4.29
N LEU A 203 -18.50 -9.52 4.16
CA LEU A 203 -17.84 -10.22 5.26
C LEU A 203 -17.50 -9.31 6.43
N THR A 204 -17.35 -8.00 6.21
CA THR A 204 -17.05 -7.04 7.28
C THR A 204 -18.32 -6.59 8.02
N VAL A 205 -19.46 -6.47 7.35
CA VAL A 205 -20.73 -6.01 7.95
C VAL A 205 -21.60 -7.13 8.52
N THR A 206 -21.32 -8.39 8.15
CA THR A 206 -22.08 -9.55 8.63
C THR A 206 -21.30 -10.33 9.70
N PRO A 207 -21.98 -11.10 10.57
CA PRO A 207 -21.31 -11.99 11.54
C PRO A 207 -20.44 -13.09 10.92
N LEU A 208 -20.41 -13.18 9.58
CA LEU A 208 -19.57 -14.11 8.84
C LEU A 208 -18.07 -13.80 9.00
N ALA A 209 -17.70 -12.59 9.46
CA ALA A 209 -16.33 -12.23 9.81
C ALA A 209 -15.69 -13.20 10.82
N ASP A 210 -16.48 -13.71 11.76
CA ASP A 210 -16.00 -14.59 12.84
C ASP A 210 -15.72 -16.01 12.33
N VAL A 211 -16.36 -16.39 11.22
CA VAL A 211 -16.21 -17.71 10.59
C VAL A 211 -15.14 -17.69 9.51
N PHE A 212 -15.04 -16.60 8.75
CA PHE A 212 -14.07 -16.46 7.66
C PHE A 212 -13.41 -15.07 7.63
N PRO A 213 -12.08 -15.00 7.57
CA PRO A 213 -11.40 -13.70 7.54
C PRO A 213 -11.79 -12.87 6.32
N ASN A 214 -12.35 -11.69 6.57
CA ASN A 214 -12.88 -10.75 5.56
C ASN A 214 -11.89 -10.43 4.42
N VAL A 215 -10.64 -10.08 4.74
CA VAL A 215 -9.62 -9.75 3.74
C VAL A 215 -9.27 -10.96 2.89
N LEU A 216 -9.20 -12.16 3.48
CA LEU A 216 -8.94 -13.39 2.75
C LEU A 216 -10.06 -13.70 1.77
N GLY A 217 -11.32 -13.49 2.18
CA GLY A 217 -12.48 -13.71 1.33
C GLY A 217 -12.51 -12.77 0.14
N GLY A 218 -12.33 -11.47 0.40
CA GLY A 218 -12.20 -10.47 -0.65
C GLY A 218 -11.04 -10.76 -1.61
N PHE A 219 -9.87 -11.17 -1.07
CA PHE A 219 -8.70 -11.52 -1.86
C PHE A 219 -8.92 -12.72 -2.79
N ILE A 220 -9.54 -13.79 -2.31
CA ILE A 220 -9.81 -14.99 -3.11
C ILE A 220 -10.80 -14.66 -4.22
N VAL A 221 -11.91 -13.96 -3.89
CA VAL A 221 -12.93 -13.60 -4.87
C VAL A 221 -12.35 -12.64 -5.91
N ALA A 222 -11.56 -11.65 -5.51
CA ALA A 222 -10.86 -10.76 -6.44
C ALA A 222 -10.02 -11.55 -7.45
N GLY A 223 -9.22 -12.51 -6.97
CA GLY A 223 -8.38 -13.36 -7.84
C GLY A 223 -9.21 -14.21 -8.81
N LEU A 224 -10.27 -14.86 -8.34
CA LEU A 224 -11.17 -15.65 -9.18
C LEU A 224 -11.88 -14.78 -10.23
N SER A 225 -12.40 -13.62 -9.82
CA SER A 225 -13.05 -12.67 -10.72
C SER A 225 -12.08 -12.09 -11.75
N MET A 226 -10.81 -11.87 -11.39
CA MET A 226 -9.77 -11.48 -12.34
C MET A 226 -9.53 -12.55 -13.40
N VAL A 227 -9.43 -13.82 -12.99
CA VAL A 227 -9.20 -14.94 -13.90
C VAL A 227 -10.42 -15.17 -14.80
N ILE A 228 -11.62 -15.27 -14.22
CA ILE A 228 -12.87 -15.49 -14.97
C ILE A 228 -13.12 -14.32 -15.92
N GLY A 229 -13.03 -13.10 -15.43
CA GLY A 229 -13.24 -11.88 -16.22
C GLY A 229 -12.22 -11.71 -17.34
N SER A 230 -10.99 -12.19 -17.14
CA SER A 230 -9.95 -12.19 -18.16
C SER A 230 -10.10 -13.33 -19.18
N LEU A 231 -10.84 -14.40 -18.87
CA LEU A 231 -11.10 -15.48 -19.83
C LEU A 231 -12.38 -15.26 -20.63
N LEU A 232 -13.29 -14.41 -20.15
CA LEU A 232 -14.48 -14.03 -20.89
C LEU A 232 -14.10 -13.30 -22.21
N PRO A 233 -14.91 -13.47 -23.28
CA PRO A 233 -14.62 -12.86 -24.57
C PRO A 233 -14.69 -11.34 -24.48
N ASN A 234 -13.58 -10.68 -24.76
CA ASN A 234 -13.48 -9.23 -24.86
C ASN A 234 -12.58 -8.84 -26.04
N LYS A 235 -12.77 -7.65 -26.62
CA LYS A 235 -12.02 -7.12 -27.78
C LYS A 235 -10.51 -7.20 -27.57
N THR A 236 -10.01 -6.93 -26.36
CA THR A 236 -8.58 -7.02 -26.01
C THR A 236 -8.05 -8.46 -26.08
N ASN A 237 -8.84 -9.43 -25.62
CA ASN A 237 -8.48 -10.85 -25.63
C ASN A 237 -8.47 -11.42 -27.05
N ILE A 238 -9.35 -10.89 -27.89
CA ILE A 238 -9.46 -11.22 -29.31
C ILE A 238 -8.20 -10.69 -30.05
N LEU A 239 -7.80 -9.44 -29.81
CA LEU A 239 -6.58 -8.86 -30.41
C LEU A 239 -5.30 -9.61 -29.98
N ASN A 240 -5.15 -9.95 -28.69
CA ASN A 240 -3.99 -10.72 -28.22
C ASN A 240 -3.94 -12.12 -28.85
N ARG A 241 -5.10 -12.78 -29.04
CA ARG A 241 -5.19 -14.07 -29.74
C ARG A 241 -4.87 -13.96 -31.24
N PHE A 242 -5.22 -12.84 -31.87
CA PHE A 242 -4.87 -12.58 -33.26
C PHE A 242 -3.37 -12.32 -33.43
N ASP A 243 -2.74 -11.55 -32.55
CA ASP A 243 -1.29 -11.34 -32.55
C ASP A 243 -0.54 -12.65 -32.27
N GLU A 244 -1.00 -13.48 -31.32
CA GLU A 244 -0.38 -14.77 -31.01
C GLU A 244 -0.46 -15.72 -32.23
N LYS A 245 -1.62 -15.81 -32.90
CA LYS A 245 -1.76 -16.58 -34.15
C LYS A 245 -0.91 -16.03 -35.30
N ALA A 246 -0.89 -14.72 -35.51
CA ALA A 246 -0.09 -14.09 -36.56
C ALA A 246 1.42 -14.30 -36.34
N THR A 247 1.87 -14.34 -35.08
CA THR A 247 3.26 -14.64 -34.71
C THR A 247 3.60 -16.11 -34.97
N HIS A 248 2.67 -17.03 -34.72
CA HIS A 248 2.85 -18.46 -34.99
C HIS A 248 2.80 -18.82 -36.49
N GLU A 249 2.05 -18.07 -37.30
CA GLU A 249 1.95 -18.28 -38.76
C GLU A 249 3.03 -17.54 -39.56
N GLY A 250 4.04 -16.94 -38.91
CA GLY A 250 5.20 -16.33 -39.58
C GLY A 250 4.96 -14.94 -40.18
N TYR A 251 3.84 -14.28 -39.87
CA TYR A 251 3.54 -12.92 -40.32
C TYR A 251 4.18 -11.88 -39.38
N GLY A 252 5.50 -11.89 -39.29
CA GLY A 252 6.25 -10.91 -38.52
C GLY A 252 6.12 -9.49 -39.07
N VAL A 253 5.99 -8.52 -38.15
CA VAL A 253 6.32 -7.08 -38.30
C VAL A 253 5.22 -6.12 -38.80
N LYS A 254 4.15 -6.55 -39.48
CA LYS A 254 3.13 -5.58 -39.98
C LYS A 254 2.03 -5.16 -38.98
N ALA A 255 1.70 -5.98 -37.97
CA ALA A 255 0.63 -5.65 -37.01
C ALA A 255 1.04 -4.58 -35.98
N GLN A 256 2.33 -4.53 -35.61
CA GLN A 256 2.85 -3.63 -34.57
C GLN A 256 2.71 -2.13 -34.92
N ARG A 257 2.69 -1.78 -36.22
CA ARG A 257 2.55 -0.38 -36.66
C ARG A 257 1.11 0.13 -36.73
N VAL A 258 0.10 -0.73 -36.78
CA VAL A 258 -1.29 -0.29 -36.96
C VAL A 258 -1.94 0.11 -35.63
N VAL A 259 -1.51 -0.46 -34.51
CA VAL A 259 -2.09 -0.17 -33.18
C VAL A 259 -1.56 1.14 -32.59
N VAL A 260 -0.31 1.53 -32.89
CA VAL A 260 0.27 2.79 -32.42
C VAL A 260 -0.27 4.01 -33.20
N ALA A 261 -0.79 3.81 -34.41
CA ALA A 261 -1.25 4.90 -35.28
C ALA A 261 -2.70 5.36 -35.02
N LYS A 262 -3.41 4.79 -34.02
CA LYS A 262 -4.83 5.11 -33.74
C LYS A 262 -5.14 5.58 -32.31
N ASN A 263 -4.12 5.87 -31.51
CA ASN A 263 -4.28 6.64 -30.26
C ASN A 263 -3.70 8.03 -30.43
#